data_AF-V3ZLI1-F1
#
_entry.id   AF-V3ZLI1-F1
#
_cell.length_a   1.000
_cell.length_b   1.000
_cell.length_c   1.000
_cell.angle_alpha   90.00
_cell.angle_beta   90.00
_cell.angle_gamma   90.00
#
_symmetry.space_group_name_H-M   'P 1'
#
loop_
_entity.id
_entity.type
_entity.pdbx_description
1 polymer ?
#
loop_
_entity_poly.entity_id
_entity_poly.type
_entity_poly.pdbx_seq_one_letter_code
_entity_poly.pdbx_strand_id
1 'polypeptide(L)'
;WNGRPGLSIYSTNVLCFPAVFRLIIEMLKVKVEPSYKTCDILIPGLLRLLQVLKSSKIAVEAVCKEGLLEIILDGFKEKLVCKTGTHQEILVREVLLSLIQLLAQQQMSSQELMQFFHLFKSKDNNIDGLLSMFLGIVENSVLNPSHSLQFPVSSVGERRQSEDDINIST
;
A
#
# COMPACT_ATOMS: atom_id res chain seq x y z
N TRP A 1 5.60 -27.63 44.04
CA TRP A 1 6.39 -26.46 43.62
C TRP A 1 5.78 -25.96 42.33
N ASN A 2 5.34 -24.71 42.37
CA ASN A 2 4.33 -24.15 41.47
C ASN A 2 4.90 -23.83 40.08
N GLY A 3 4.21 -24.31 39.04
CA GLY A 3 4.34 -23.79 37.69
C GLY A 3 3.81 -22.36 37.64
N ARG A 4 4.68 -21.40 37.36
CA ARG A 4 4.29 -20.09 36.82
C ARG A 4 4.55 -20.13 35.32
N PRO A 5 3.53 -20.01 34.45
CA PRO A 5 3.75 -19.56 33.10
C PRO A 5 4.21 -18.11 33.19
N GLY A 6 5.47 -17.86 32.86
CA GLY A 6 5.97 -16.50 32.68
C GLY A 6 5.17 -15.82 31.58
N LEU A 7 4.54 -14.71 31.93
CA LEU A 7 4.01 -13.71 31.01
C LEU A 7 5.05 -13.42 29.92
N SER A 8 4.81 -13.89 28.70
CA SER A 8 5.38 -13.33 27.49
C SER A 8 4.24 -12.85 26.59
N ILE A 9 3.32 -12.06 27.17
CA ILE A 9 2.49 -11.13 26.40
C ILE A 9 3.30 -9.84 26.26
N TYR A 10 4.32 -9.90 25.43
CA TYR A 10 4.77 -8.71 24.72
C TYR A 10 4.38 -8.97 23.27
N SER A 11 3.08 -8.80 22.97
CA SER A 11 2.75 -8.16 21.70
C SER A 11 3.50 -6.84 21.75
N THR A 12 4.64 -6.79 21.07
CA THR A 12 5.35 -5.55 20.83
C THR A 12 4.37 -4.67 20.06
N ASN A 13 3.53 -3.95 20.78
CA ASN A 13 2.72 -2.86 20.26
C ASN A 13 3.74 -1.81 19.87
N VAL A 14 4.34 -2.00 18.70
CA VAL A 14 5.15 -0.98 18.05
C VAL A 14 4.19 0.17 17.83
N LEU A 15 4.29 1.18 18.67
CA LEU A 15 3.53 2.41 18.53
C LEU A 15 3.90 3.01 17.18
N CYS A 16 3.05 2.76 16.19
CA CYS A 16 3.14 3.37 14.88
C CYS A 16 2.35 4.67 14.93
N PHE A 17 2.96 5.77 14.47
CA PHE A 17 2.31 7.07 14.36
C PHE A 17 2.22 7.44 12.88
N PRO A 18 1.18 7.02 12.16
CA PRO A 18 1.02 7.25 10.71
C PRO A 18 1.13 8.73 10.32
N ALA A 19 0.59 9.61 11.16
CA ALA A 19 0.68 11.07 10.99
C ALA A 19 2.13 11.59 10.92
N VAL A 20 3.08 10.92 11.59
CA VAL A 20 4.51 11.31 11.53
C VAL A 20 5.09 10.99 10.16
N PHE A 21 4.73 9.85 9.55
CA PHE A 21 5.17 9.50 8.20
C PHE A 21 4.63 10.49 7.17
N ARG A 22 3.35 10.84 7.30
CA ARG A 22 2.72 11.89 6.49
C ARG A 22 3.43 13.22 6.63
N LEU A 23 3.66 13.67 7.86
CA LEU A 23 4.38 14.92 8.13
C LEU A 23 5.79 14.91 7.53
N ILE A 24 6.53 13.80 7.65
CA ILE A 24 7.87 13.67 7.06
C ILE A 24 7.79 13.87 5.54
N ILE A 25 6.88 13.19 4.85
CA ILE A 25 6.73 13.31 3.39
C ILE A 25 6.29 14.72 2.99
N GLU A 26 5.37 15.34 3.73
CA GLU A 26 4.95 16.73 3.48
C GLU A 26 6.11 17.72 3.70
N MET A 27 6.91 17.54 4.75
CA MET A 27 8.11 18.35 4.97
C MET A 27 9.17 18.15 3.88
N LEU A 28 9.32 16.92 3.38
CA LEU A 28 10.21 16.62 2.27
C LEU A 28 9.70 17.26 0.97
N LYS A 29 8.38 17.26 0.72
CA LYS A 29 7.74 17.92 -0.43
C LYS A 29 8.02 19.43 -0.45
N VAL A 30 7.83 20.13 0.67
CA VAL A 30 8.08 21.58 0.77
C VAL A 30 9.54 21.95 0.47
N LYS A 31 10.48 21.05 0.77
CA LYS A 31 11.90 21.26 0.50
C LYS A 31 12.32 20.94 -0.94
N VAL A 32 11.44 20.45 -1.82
CA VAL A 32 11.80 20.14 -3.22
C VAL A 32 11.83 21.40 -4.12
N GLU A 33 11.39 22.56 -3.64
CA GLU A 33 11.54 23.85 -4.32
C GLU A 33 13.01 24.34 -4.40
N PRO A 34 13.39 25.18 -5.39
CA PRO A 34 14.40 24.88 -6.42
C PRO A 34 15.84 25.22 -6.02
N SER A 35 16.25 24.96 -4.78
CA SER A 35 17.67 25.09 -4.39
C SER A 35 18.35 23.72 -4.36
N TYR A 36 19.39 23.55 -5.16
CA TYR A 36 20.18 22.32 -5.36
C TYR A 36 20.74 21.63 -4.08
N LYS A 37 20.54 22.20 -2.88
CA LYS A 37 20.99 21.63 -1.59
C LYS A 37 19.96 20.73 -0.91
N THR A 38 18.78 20.53 -1.49
CA THR A 38 17.68 19.79 -0.83
C THR A 38 17.72 18.28 -1.03
N CYS A 39 18.55 17.77 -1.96
CA CYS A 39 18.79 16.33 -2.11
C CYS A 39 19.50 15.69 -0.90
N ASP A 40 20.31 16.45 -0.16
CA ASP A 40 21.14 15.96 0.95
C ASP A 40 20.32 15.40 2.12
N ILE A 41 19.11 15.93 2.33
CA ILE A 41 18.19 15.47 3.39
C ILE A 41 17.11 14.56 2.82
N LEU A 42 16.75 14.75 1.55
CA LEU A 42 15.70 14.00 0.87
C LEU A 42 16.07 12.52 0.74
N ILE A 43 17.27 12.20 0.26
CA ILE A 43 17.68 10.80 0.05
C ILE A 43 17.75 10.04 1.38
N PRO A 44 18.45 10.53 2.43
CA PRO A 44 18.47 9.83 3.72
C PRO A 44 17.10 9.71 4.37
N GLY A 45 16.26 10.76 4.25
CA GLY A 45 14.90 10.75 4.78
C GLY A 45 14.02 9.68 4.13
N LEU A 46 14.00 9.63 2.79
CA LEU A 46 13.23 8.63 2.04
C LEU A 46 13.76 7.20 2.27
N LEU A 47 15.08 7.01 2.32
CA LEU A 47 15.68 5.71 2.62
C LEU A 47 15.31 5.21 4.01
N ARG A 48 15.37 6.08 5.02
CA ARG A 48 14.98 5.72 6.39
C ARG A 48 13.50 5.35 6.46
N LEU A 49 12.66 6.10 5.76
CA LEU A 49 11.22 5.83 5.68
C LEU A 49 10.94 4.48 5.02
N LEU A 50 11.61 4.19 3.89
CA LEU A 50 11.52 2.91 3.21
C LEU A 50 11.99 1.74 4.09
N GLN A 51 13.09 1.91 4.83
CA GLN A 51 13.60 0.88 5.74
C GLN A 51 12.61 0.58 6.86
N VAL A 52 12.03 1.62 7.49
CA VAL A 52 11.04 1.45 8.55
C VAL A 52 9.80 0.72 8.02
N LEU A 53 9.28 1.14 6.88
CA LEU A 53 8.10 0.52 6.27
C LEU A 53 8.38 -0.93 5.85
N LYS A 54 9.54 -1.24 5.26
CA LYS A 54 9.93 -2.63 4.93
C LYS A 54 10.04 -3.54 6.15
N SER A 55 10.40 -2.98 7.31
CA SER A 55 10.58 -3.74 8.55
C SER A 55 9.28 -4.04 9.31
N SER A 56 8.16 -3.36 8.97
CA SER A 56 6.92 -3.46 9.74
C SER A 56 5.67 -3.38 8.86
N LYS A 57 5.01 -4.52 8.65
CA LYS A 57 3.74 -4.59 7.91
C LYS A 57 2.64 -3.74 8.57
N ILE A 58 2.60 -3.72 9.91
CA ILE A 58 1.64 -2.89 10.68
C ILE A 58 1.84 -1.40 10.34
N ALA A 59 3.09 -0.95 10.20
CA ALA A 59 3.37 0.42 9.82
C ALA A 59 2.91 0.73 8.38
N VAL A 60 3.10 -0.20 7.45
CA VAL A 60 2.62 -0.04 6.06
C VAL A 60 1.09 0.10 6.03
N GLU A 61 0.37 -0.81 6.68
CA GLU A 61 -1.11 -0.75 6.73
C GLU A 61 -1.63 0.54 7.37
N ALA A 62 -0.98 0.99 8.45
CA ALA A 62 -1.39 2.20 9.15
C ALA A 62 -1.12 3.47 8.31
N VAL A 63 -0.03 3.47 7.55
CA VAL A 63 0.35 4.58 6.67
C VAL A 63 -0.47 4.62 5.37
N CYS A 64 -0.88 3.48 4.83
CA CYS A 64 -1.80 3.43 3.69
C CYS A 64 -3.14 4.12 4.00
N LYS A 65 -3.64 3.99 5.24
CA LYS A 65 -4.88 4.66 5.68
C LYS A 65 -4.78 6.18 5.73
N GLU A 66 -3.57 6.74 5.78
CA GLU A 66 -3.32 8.19 5.80
C GLU A 66 -3.18 8.80 4.40
N GLY A 67 -3.33 8.01 3.33
CA GLY A 67 -3.22 8.51 1.95
C GLY A 67 -1.78 8.88 1.56
N LEU A 68 -0.77 8.24 2.15
CA LEU A 68 0.63 8.59 1.88
C LEU A 68 0.99 8.41 0.40
N LEU A 69 0.41 7.42 -0.26
CA LEU A 69 0.65 7.12 -1.66
C LEU A 69 0.20 8.28 -2.57
N GLU A 70 -0.98 8.84 -2.35
CA GLU A 70 -1.46 10.05 -3.03
C GLU A 70 -0.50 11.23 -2.83
N ILE A 71 -0.05 11.47 -1.59
CA ILE A 71 0.86 12.59 -1.28
C ILE A 71 2.20 12.42 -2.02
N ILE A 72 2.69 11.19 -2.14
CA ILE A 72 3.93 10.90 -2.88
C ILE A 72 3.74 11.12 -4.39
N LEU A 73 2.65 10.61 -4.96
CA LEU A 73 2.36 10.73 -6.39
C LEU A 73 2.16 12.19 -6.82
N ASP A 74 1.46 12.98 -6.01
CA ASP A 74 1.26 14.41 -6.24
C ASP A 74 2.54 15.22 -5.98
N GLY A 75 3.20 14.97 -4.84
CA GLY A 75 4.32 15.77 -4.37
C GLY A 75 5.63 15.58 -5.13
N PHE A 76 5.84 14.40 -5.72
CA PHE A 76 7.12 14.05 -6.37
C PHE A 76 6.96 13.72 -7.86
N LYS A 77 5.84 14.11 -8.47
CA LYS A 77 5.53 13.84 -9.89
C LYS A 77 6.71 14.12 -10.83
N GLU A 78 7.34 15.29 -10.70
CA GLU A 78 8.46 15.71 -11.56
C GLU A 78 9.69 14.82 -11.39
N LYS A 79 10.00 14.40 -10.15
CA LYS A 79 11.12 13.49 -9.86
C LYS A 79 10.85 12.05 -10.29
N LEU A 80 9.58 11.64 -10.31
CA LEU A 80 9.16 10.33 -10.80
C LEU A 80 9.28 10.19 -12.32
N VAL A 81 8.93 11.24 -13.08
CA VAL A 81 8.98 11.21 -14.56
C VAL A 81 10.36 11.52 -15.12
N CYS A 82 11.25 12.16 -14.35
CA CYS A 82 12.57 12.57 -14.80
C CYS A 82 13.39 11.42 -15.40
N LYS A 83 13.69 11.51 -16.70
CA LYS A 83 14.50 10.54 -17.45
C LYS A 83 16.01 10.75 -17.31
N THR A 84 16.42 12.01 -17.21
CA THR A 84 17.82 12.43 -17.15
C THR A 84 18.04 13.31 -15.93
N GLY A 85 18.91 12.88 -15.04
CA GLY A 85 19.23 13.63 -13.83
C GLY A 85 20.63 13.28 -13.34
N THR A 86 21.10 14.02 -12.35
CA THR A 86 22.31 13.65 -11.62
C THR A 86 22.13 12.27 -10.96
N HIS A 87 23.23 11.61 -10.57
CA HIS A 87 23.16 10.31 -9.87
C HIS A 87 22.23 10.36 -8.64
N GLN A 88 22.23 11.49 -7.92
CA GLN A 88 21.34 11.71 -6.78
C GLN A 88 19.85 11.73 -7.17
N GLU A 89 19.49 12.35 -8.29
CA GLU A 89 18.10 12.39 -8.75
C GLU A 89 17.59 11.03 -9.20
N ILE A 90 18.47 10.22 -9.81
CA ILE A 90 18.17 8.83 -10.16
C ILE A 90 17.91 8.02 -8.88
N LEU A 91 18.74 8.16 -7.86
CA LEU A 91 18.54 7.50 -6.56
C LEU A 91 17.23 7.94 -5.89
N VAL A 92 16.92 9.24 -5.86
CA VAL A 92 15.63 9.73 -5.34
C VAL A 92 14.47 9.05 -6.04
N ARG A 93 14.52 8.99 -7.38
CA ARG A 93 13.49 8.32 -8.18
C ARG A 93 13.36 6.85 -7.79
N GLU A 94 14.45 6.09 -7.72
CA GLU A 94 14.43 4.67 -7.35
C GLU A 94 13.84 4.41 -5.96
N VAL A 95 14.17 5.26 -4.99
CA VAL A 95 13.63 5.16 -3.63
C VAL A 95 12.14 5.49 -3.61
N LEU A 96 11.70 6.52 -4.35
CA LEU A 96 10.28 6.86 -4.48
C LEU A 96 9.50 5.74 -5.18
N LEU A 97 10.02 5.16 -6.26
CA LEU A 97 9.40 4.03 -6.94
C LEU A 97 9.28 2.82 -6.00
N SER A 98 10.31 2.54 -5.20
CA SER A 98 10.29 1.47 -4.20
C SER A 98 9.26 1.71 -3.08
N LEU A 99 9.08 2.97 -2.66
CA LEU A 99 8.07 3.36 -1.69
C LEU A 99 6.66 3.17 -2.25
N ILE A 100 6.42 3.66 -3.48
CA ILE A 100 5.16 3.50 -4.19
C ILE A 100 4.83 2.01 -4.32
N GLN A 101 5.79 1.20 -4.76
CA GLN A 101 5.62 -0.25 -4.88
C GLN A 101 5.20 -0.88 -3.55
N LEU A 102 5.88 -0.55 -2.45
CA LEU A 102 5.58 -1.11 -1.13
C LEU A 102 4.18 -0.75 -0.64
N LEU A 103 3.75 0.51 -0.84
CA LEU A 103 2.43 0.99 -0.44
C LEU A 103 1.33 0.37 -1.31
N ALA A 104 1.52 0.39 -2.64
CA ALA A 104 0.55 -0.10 -3.61
C ALA A 104 0.34 -1.62 -3.52
N GLN A 105 1.35 -2.38 -3.09
CA GLN A 105 1.23 -3.82 -2.81
C GLN A 105 0.25 -4.13 -1.66
N GLN A 106 0.08 -3.23 -0.69
CA GLN A 106 -0.89 -3.43 0.40
C GLN A 106 -2.27 -2.88 0.04
N GLN A 107 -2.31 -1.64 -0.42
CA GLN A 107 -3.57 -0.97 -0.76
C GLN A 107 -3.30 0.10 -1.81
N MET A 108 -4.10 0.08 -2.87
CA MET A 108 -4.09 1.11 -3.90
C MET A 108 -5.54 1.41 -4.30
N SER A 109 -5.94 2.67 -4.16
CA SER A 109 -7.25 3.15 -4.61
C SER A 109 -7.28 3.32 -6.14
N SER A 110 -8.49 3.37 -6.70
CA SER A 110 -8.68 3.67 -8.12
C SER A 110 -8.16 5.06 -8.51
N GLN A 111 -8.25 6.04 -7.60
CA GLN A 111 -7.74 7.39 -7.81
C GLN A 111 -6.21 7.41 -7.88
N GLU A 112 -5.53 6.74 -6.95
CA GLU A 112 -4.06 6.61 -6.95
C GLU A 112 -3.57 5.84 -8.19
N LEU A 113 -4.30 4.80 -8.61
CA LEU A 113 -4.00 4.06 -9.83
C LEU A 113 -4.13 4.95 -11.08
N MET A 114 -5.17 5.78 -11.15
CA MET A 114 -5.33 6.74 -12.23
C MET A 114 -4.21 7.78 -12.23
N GLN A 115 -3.84 8.34 -11.07
CA GLN A 115 -2.70 9.27 -10.95
C GLN A 115 -1.39 8.61 -11.41
N PHE A 116 -1.18 7.35 -11.05
CA PHE A 116 -0.05 6.56 -11.53
C PHE A 116 -0.07 6.40 -13.05
N PHE A 117 -1.21 6.05 -13.66
CA PHE A 117 -1.33 5.98 -15.12
C PHE A 117 -1.13 7.33 -15.81
N HIS A 118 -1.50 8.43 -15.17
CA HIS A 118 -1.20 9.77 -15.66
C HIS A 118 0.31 10.06 -15.73
N LEU A 119 1.14 9.40 -14.92
CA LEU A 119 2.59 9.54 -15.02
C LEU A 119 3.11 9.11 -16.39
N PHE A 120 2.52 8.08 -17.02
CA PHE A 120 2.94 7.59 -18.35
C PHE A 120 2.62 8.53 -19.51
N LYS A 121 1.75 9.54 -19.32
CA LYS A 121 1.33 10.46 -20.38
C LYS A 121 2.32 11.61 -20.65
N SER A 122 3.35 11.77 -19.82
CA SER A 122 4.37 12.80 -19.99
C SER A 122 5.38 12.43 -21.10
N LYS A 123 5.88 13.44 -21.83
CA LYS A 123 6.71 13.24 -23.03
C LYS A 123 8.14 12.78 -22.71
N ASP A 124 8.64 13.10 -21.51
CA ASP A 124 10.02 12.82 -21.07
C ASP A 124 10.11 11.70 -20.03
N ASN A 125 9.29 10.67 -20.17
CA ASN A 125 9.13 9.65 -19.14
C ASN A 125 10.21 8.58 -19.15
N ASN A 126 10.64 8.19 -17.95
CA ASN A 126 11.32 6.92 -17.72
C ASN A 126 10.31 5.75 -17.67
N ILE A 127 9.81 5.35 -18.84
CA ILE A 127 8.80 4.30 -18.99
C ILE A 127 9.26 2.98 -18.37
N ASP A 128 10.53 2.61 -18.56
CA ASP A 128 11.06 1.33 -18.07
C ASP A 128 11.00 1.22 -16.54
N GLY A 129 11.35 2.31 -15.82
CA GLY A 129 11.26 2.33 -14.36
C GLY A 129 9.82 2.28 -13.84
N LEU A 130 8.89 2.96 -14.51
CA LEU A 130 7.47 2.92 -14.15
C LEU A 130 6.85 1.54 -14.42
N LEU A 131 7.18 0.92 -15.56
CA LEU A 131 6.72 -0.44 -15.89
C LEU A 131 7.33 -1.48 -14.96
N SER A 132 8.62 -1.39 -14.65
CA SER A 132 9.29 -2.30 -13.71
C SER A 132 8.67 -2.22 -12.32
N MET A 133 8.33 -1.01 -11.86
CA MET A 133 7.64 -0.84 -10.58
C MET A 133 6.23 -1.45 -10.64
N PHE A 134 5.47 -1.20 -11.71
CA PHE A 134 4.13 -1.76 -11.87
C PHE A 134 4.15 -3.30 -11.90
N LEU A 135 5.10 -3.89 -12.62
CA LEU A 135 5.33 -5.32 -12.61
C LEU A 135 5.64 -5.82 -11.19
N GLY A 136 6.52 -5.12 -10.47
CA GLY A 136 6.84 -5.44 -9.08
C GLY A 136 5.68 -5.29 -8.10
N ILE A 137 4.69 -4.44 -8.37
CA ILE A 137 3.43 -4.40 -7.61
C ILE A 137 2.62 -5.66 -7.90
N VAL A 138 2.41 -6.00 -9.18
CA VAL A 138 1.58 -7.14 -9.58
C VAL A 138 2.15 -8.46 -9.08
N GLU A 139 3.45 -8.71 -9.27
CA GLU A 139 4.10 -9.97 -8.90
C GLU A 139 4.06 -10.27 -7.40
N ASN A 140 4.07 -9.22 -6.58
CA ASN A 140 4.14 -9.33 -5.11
C ASN A 140 2.83 -8.94 -4.43
N SER A 141 1.77 -8.72 -5.21
CA SER A 141 0.45 -8.45 -4.68
C SER A 141 -0.11 -9.72 -4.05
N VAL A 142 -0.34 -9.68 -2.74
CA VAL A 142 -1.08 -10.75 -2.08
C VAL A 142 -2.55 -10.47 -2.34
N LEU A 143 -3.17 -11.24 -3.22
CA LEU A 143 -4.61 -11.25 -3.41
C LEU A 143 -5.24 -11.59 -2.05
N ASN A 144 -5.71 -10.57 -1.34
CA ASN A 144 -6.53 -10.75 -0.16
C ASN A 144 -7.98 -10.89 -0.66
N PRO A 145 -8.57 -12.11 -0.67
CA PRO A 145 -9.96 -12.28 -1.05
C PRO A 145 -10.81 -11.59 0.02
N SER A 146 -11.14 -10.33 -0.23
CA SER A 146 -11.91 -9.48 0.68
C SER A 146 -13.41 -9.80 0.62
N HIS A 147 -13.83 -10.57 -0.38
CA HIS A 147 -15.23 -10.93 -0.59
C HIS A 147 -15.35 -12.40 -1.00
N SER A 148 -16.05 -13.19 -0.18
CA SER A 148 -16.59 -14.47 -0.64
C SER A 148 -17.83 -14.15 -1.46
N LEU A 149 -17.76 -14.33 -2.78
CA LEU A 149 -18.92 -14.23 -3.66
C LEU A 149 -19.80 -15.47 -3.42
N GLN A 150 -20.72 -15.38 -2.47
CA GLN A 150 -21.81 -16.35 -2.37
C GLN A 150 -22.82 -16.04 -3.47
N PHE A 151 -22.73 -16.81 -4.56
CA PHE A 151 -23.77 -16.81 -5.58
C PHE A 151 -25.04 -17.42 -4.96
N PRO A 152 -26.20 -16.75 -5.07
CA PRO A 152 -27.45 -17.32 -4.61
C PRO A 152 -27.73 -18.57 -5.43
N VAL A 153 -27.53 -19.74 -4.82
CA VAL A 153 -28.02 -21.00 -5.38
C VAL A 153 -29.54 -20.87 -5.32
N SER A 154 -30.18 -20.74 -6.48
CA SER A 154 -31.64 -20.82 -6.53
C SER A 154 -32.02 -22.19 -5.99
N SER A 155 -32.57 -22.24 -4.79
CA SER A 155 -33.16 -23.44 -4.22
C SER A 155 -34.41 -23.79 -5.01
N VAL A 156 -34.22 -24.30 -6.22
CA VAL A 156 -35.28 -24.95 -7.00
C VAL A 156 -35.51 -26.29 -6.31
N GLY A 157 -36.42 -26.27 -5.35
CA GLY A 157 -36.74 -27.45 -4.56
C GLY A 157 -37.85 -27.27 -3.53
N GLU A 158 -38.68 -26.23 -3.60
CA GLU A 158 -40.00 -26.29 -2.98
C GLU A 158 -40.86 -27.30 -3.77
N ARG A 159 -40.87 -28.56 -3.36
CA ARG A 159 -42.05 -29.42 -3.58
C ARG A 159 -42.95 -29.27 -2.35
N ARG A 160 -44.02 -28.50 -2.53
CA ARG A 160 -45.15 -28.43 -1.60
C ARG A 160 -45.95 -29.74 -1.63
N GLN A 161 -46.26 -30.21 -0.41
CA GLN A 161 -47.52 -30.76 0.11
C GLN A 161 -48.18 -31.99 -0.54
N SER A 162 -48.42 -33.00 0.30
CA SER A 162 -49.75 -33.63 0.56
C SER A 162 -49.60 -34.34 1.92
N GLU A 163 -50.02 -33.74 3.04
CA GLU A 163 -51.25 -34.10 3.75
C GLU A 163 -51.75 -35.51 3.46
N ASP A 164 -51.59 -36.41 4.45
CA ASP A 164 -52.62 -37.34 4.88
C ASP A 164 -52.36 -37.71 6.35
N ASP A 165 -53.20 -37.15 7.22
CA ASP A 165 -53.41 -37.58 8.58
C ASP A 165 -54.00 -39.00 8.59
N ILE A 166 -53.31 -40.00 9.13
CA ILE A 166 -53.98 -41.09 9.85
C ILE A 166 -53.17 -41.49 11.08
N ASN A 167 -53.73 -41.08 12.21
CA ASN A 167 -53.41 -41.48 13.57
C ASN A 167 -54.13 -42.80 13.88
N ILE A 168 -53.43 -43.91 14.18
CA ILE A 168 -54.00 -45.03 14.94
C ILE A 168 -52.95 -45.60 15.89
N SER A 169 -53.22 -45.40 17.19
CA SER A 169 -52.61 -46.12 18.31
C SER A 169 -53.12 -47.57 18.36
N THR A 170 -52.22 -48.53 18.59
CA THR A 170 -52.42 -49.66 19.53
C THR A 170 -51.08 -50.22 19.93
#